data_AF-A0A6B2UXY8-F1
#
_entry.id   AF-A0A6B2UXY8-F1
#
_cell.length_a   1.000
_cell.length_b   1.000
_cell.length_c   1.000
_cell.angle_alpha   90.00
_cell.angle_beta   90.00
_cell.angle_gamma   90.00
#
_symmetry.space_group_name_H-M   'P 1'
#
loop_
_entity.id
_entity.type
_entity.pdbx_description
1 polymer ?
#
loop_
_entity_poly.entity_id
_entity_poly.type
_entity_poly.pdbx_seq_one_letter_code
_entity_poly.pdbx_strand_id
1 'polypeptide(L)'
;HGAVPARYLGAWRGDGTATAAGVDIPDGTFEVVVRQAAPGGVVGSVTQTDALGGTCVDVLTLKSVTGKELTATGRGSADNPGRCVPDPHVVHLRPAAGGGLHFTSDDPKAGNPRALLEKTDRPAPTRP
;
A
#
# COMPACT_ATOMS: atom_id res chain seq x y z
N HIS A 1 -18.50 3.22 -15.24
CA HIS A 1 -17.32 4.00 -14.80
C HIS A 1 -17.04 3.65 -13.35
N GLY A 2 -15.81 3.24 -13.03
CA GLY A 2 -15.45 2.86 -11.65
C GLY A 2 -15.04 4.06 -10.81
N ALA A 3 -15.11 3.93 -9.49
CA ALA A 3 -14.84 5.06 -8.58
C ALA A 3 -13.36 5.46 -8.56
N VAL A 4 -12.44 4.53 -8.88
CA VAL A 4 -10.99 4.78 -8.81
C VAL A 4 -10.50 5.38 -10.13
N PRO A 5 -9.87 6.58 -10.13
CA PRO A 5 -9.28 7.16 -11.33
C PRO A 5 -8.19 6.27 -11.94
N ALA A 6 -8.14 6.21 -13.27
CA ALA A 6 -7.24 5.33 -14.03
C ALA A 6 -5.75 5.48 -13.65
N ARG A 7 -5.34 6.70 -13.26
CA ARG A 7 -3.96 6.99 -12.83
C ARG A 7 -3.50 6.21 -11.60
N TYR A 8 -4.42 5.71 -10.76
CA TYR A 8 -4.05 4.88 -9.61
C TYR A 8 -3.96 3.40 -9.97
N LEU A 9 -4.67 2.96 -11.01
CA LEU A 9 -4.81 1.54 -11.34
C LEU A 9 -3.49 0.93 -11.82
N GLY A 10 -3.23 -0.29 -11.38
CA GLY A 10 -2.06 -1.07 -11.76
C GLY A 10 -1.26 -1.53 -10.56
N ALA A 11 -0.05 -2.04 -10.84
CA ALA A 11 0.92 -2.42 -9.83
C ALA A 11 2.01 -1.34 -9.74
N TRP A 12 2.41 -1.05 -8.51
CA TRP A 12 3.36 -0.02 -8.14
C TRP A 12 4.43 -0.63 -7.26
N ARG A 13 5.69 -0.22 -7.42
CA ARG A 13 6.79 -0.73 -6.61
C ARG A 13 7.79 0.37 -6.26
N GLY A 14 8.36 0.30 -5.07
CA GLY A 14 9.43 1.18 -4.64
C GLY A 14 9.91 0.80 -3.24
N ASP A 15 11.07 1.33 -2.85
CA ASP A 15 11.59 1.13 -1.51
C ASP A 15 10.94 2.11 -0.54
N GLY A 16 10.71 1.65 0.69
CA GLY A 16 10.04 2.39 1.73
C GLY A 16 10.88 2.60 2.97
N THR A 17 10.37 3.47 3.83
CA THR A 17 10.91 3.76 5.15
C THR A 17 9.83 3.65 6.20
N ALA A 18 10.24 3.36 7.43
CA ALA A 18 9.40 3.44 8.61
C ALA A 18 10.14 4.22 9.70
N THR A 19 9.40 4.91 10.56
CA THR A 19 9.92 5.64 11.71
C THR A 19 10.03 4.71 12.92
N ALA A 20 11.24 4.56 13.45
CA ALA A 20 11.52 3.86 14.71
C ALA A 20 12.34 4.78 15.63
N ALA A 21 11.92 4.90 16.89
CA ALA A 21 12.57 5.78 17.88
C ALA A 21 12.80 7.24 17.37
N GLY A 22 11.90 7.75 16.53
CA GLY A 22 11.97 9.10 15.96
C GLY A 22 12.92 9.27 14.76
N VAL A 23 13.46 8.17 14.22
CA VAL A 23 14.33 8.17 13.04
C VAL A 23 13.70 7.32 11.94
N ASP A 24 13.77 7.81 10.70
CA ASP A 24 13.36 7.03 9.53
C ASP A 24 14.44 6.02 9.16
N ILE A 25 14.05 4.75 9.11
CA ILE A 25 14.90 3.62 8.76
C ILE A 25 14.37 2.95 7.48
N PRO A 26 15.24 2.31 6.68
CA PRO A 26 14.79 1.50 5.54
C PRO A 26 13.85 0.38 6.00
N ASP A 27 12.70 0.27 5.34
CA ASP A 27 11.65 -0.73 5.65
C ASP A 27 11.42 -1.68 4.47
N GLY A 28 12.45 -1.87 3.65
CA GLY A 28 12.43 -2.80 2.52
C GLY A 28 11.59 -2.30 1.33
N THR A 29 11.10 -3.23 0.53
CA THR A 29 10.40 -2.93 -0.72
C THR A 29 8.90 -3.08 -0.56
N PHE A 30 8.15 -2.12 -1.12
CA PHE A 30 6.70 -2.09 -1.14
C PHE A 30 6.20 -2.37 -2.56
N GLU A 31 5.29 -3.32 -2.69
CA GLU A 31 4.48 -3.55 -3.89
C GLU A 31 3.01 -3.23 -3.58
N VAL A 32 2.43 -2.28 -4.31
CA VAL A 32 1.03 -1.88 -4.15
C VAL A 32 0.26 -2.18 -5.42
N VAL A 33 -0.81 -2.95 -5.30
CA VAL A 33 -1.73 -3.23 -6.41
C VAL A 33 -3.02 -2.50 -6.17
N VAL A 34 -3.46 -1.70 -7.14
CA VAL A 34 -4.72 -0.95 -7.10
C VAL A 34 -5.61 -1.36 -8.27
N ARG A 35 -6.87 -1.65 -7.94
CA ARG A 35 -7.91 -2.14 -8.84
C ARG A 35 -9.13 -1.22 -8.77
N GLN A 36 -10.09 -1.45 -9.65
CA GLN A 36 -11.39 -0.81 -9.53
C GLN A 36 -12.16 -1.37 -8.34
N ALA A 37 -12.73 -0.48 -7.53
CA ALA A 37 -13.65 -0.81 -6.46
C ALA A 37 -14.58 0.38 -6.19
N ALA A 38 -15.75 0.11 -5.63
CA ALA A 38 -16.59 1.12 -4.99
C ALA A 38 -16.15 1.30 -3.52
N PRO A 39 -16.46 2.43 -2.85
CA PRO A 39 -16.25 2.58 -1.41
C PRO A 39 -16.83 1.39 -0.63
N GLY A 40 -16.08 0.89 0.35
CA GLY A 40 -16.38 -0.34 1.09
C GLY A 40 -15.88 -1.63 0.43
N GLY A 41 -15.49 -1.59 -0.85
CA GLY A 41 -14.93 -2.73 -1.57
C GLY A 41 -13.41 -2.85 -1.45
N VAL A 42 -12.87 -4.05 -1.70
CA VAL A 42 -11.42 -4.29 -1.75
C VAL A 42 -10.85 -3.63 -2.99
N VAL A 43 -10.03 -2.61 -2.79
CA VAL A 43 -9.40 -1.83 -3.86
C VAL A 43 -8.04 -2.36 -4.25
N GLY A 44 -7.42 -3.18 -3.39
CA GLY A 44 -6.03 -3.53 -3.61
C GLY A 44 -5.37 -4.26 -2.47
N SER A 45 -4.06 -4.30 -2.54
CA SER A 45 -3.19 -4.84 -1.50
C SER A 45 -1.85 -4.13 -1.48
N VAL A 46 -1.20 -4.18 -0.33
CA VAL A 46 0.20 -3.78 -0.14
C VAL A 46 0.96 -5.03 0.25
N THR A 47 2.11 -5.27 -0.37
CA THR A 47 3.06 -6.29 0.06
C THR A 47 4.36 -5.59 0.41
N GLN A 48 4.73 -5.62 1.68
CA GLN A 48 6.04 -5.18 2.13
C GLN A 48 6.95 -6.41 2.22
N THR A 49 8.19 -6.26 1.78
CA THR A 49 9.24 -7.29 1.88
C THR A 49 10.46 -6.69 2.56
N ASP A 50 10.83 -7.22 3.72
CA ASP A 50 12.00 -6.79 4.48
C ASP A 50 13.32 -7.25 3.83
N ALA A 51 14.44 -6.73 4.34
CA ALA A 51 15.78 -7.05 3.83
C ALA A 51 16.19 -8.53 3.99
N LEU A 52 15.48 -9.29 4.83
CA LEU A 52 15.68 -10.72 5.05
C LEU A 52 14.74 -11.58 4.20
N GLY A 53 13.89 -10.95 3.37
CA GLY A 53 12.90 -11.62 2.53
C GLY A 53 11.58 -11.95 3.24
N GLY A 54 11.39 -11.47 4.48
CA GLY A 54 10.12 -11.60 5.18
C GLY A 54 9.05 -10.71 4.58
N THR A 55 7.88 -11.28 4.29
CA THR A 55 6.75 -10.54 3.68
C THR A 55 5.61 -10.28 4.65
N CYS A 56 5.01 -9.09 4.56
CA CYS A 56 3.74 -8.73 5.18
C CYS A 56 2.77 -8.22 4.12
N VAL A 57 1.54 -8.74 4.10
CA VAL A 57 0.51 -8.38 3.13
C VAL A 57 -0.67 -7.70 3.80
N ASP A 58 -1.03 -6.51 3.35
CA ASP A 58 -2.24 -5.83 3.77
C ASP A 58 -3.28 -5.83 2.66
N VAL A 59 -4.54 -6.07 3.05
CA VAL A 59 -5.70 -5.91 2.17
C VAL A 59 -6.22 -4.49 2.30
N LEU A 60 -6.35 -3.79 1.17
CA LEU A 60 -6.84 -2.42 1.13
C LEU A 60 -8.33 -2.38 0.81
N THR A 61 -9.13 -1.81 1.71
CA THR A 61 -10.56 -1.54 1.49
C THR A 61 -10.76 -0.06 1.20
N LEU A 62 -11.40 0.29 0.08
CA LEU A 62 -11.61 1.69 -0.32
C LEU A 62 -12.47 2.42 0.71
N LYS A 63 -11.99 3.56 1.23
CA LYS A 63 -12.80 4.49 2.03
C LYS A 63 -13.35 5.60 1.15
N SER A 64 -12.47 6.29 0.44
CA SER A 64 -12.83 7.43 -0.39
C SER A 64 -11.78 7.65 -1.48
N VAL A 65 -12.17 8.39 -2.51
CA VAL A 65 -11.28 8.79 -3.58
C VAL A 65 -11.62 10.19 -4.04
N THR A 66 -10.59 11.01 -4.16
CA THR A 66 -10.66 12.39 -4.61
C THR A 66 -9.72 12.61 -5.78
N GLY A 67 -9.81 13.79 -6.38
CA GLY A 67 -8.88 14.24 -7.41
C GLY A 67 -7.42 14.34 -6.96
N LYS A 68 -7.09 14.17 -5.67
CA LYS A 68 -5.71 14.28 -5.15
C LYS A 68 -5.24 13.07 -4.33
N GLU A 69 -6.17 12.27 -3.84
CA GLU A 69 -5.86 11.20 -2.88
C GLU A 69 -6.86 10.05 -2.99
N LEU A 70 -6.38 8.83 -2.83
CA LEU A 70 -7.18 7.65 -2.54
C LEU A 70 -6.88 7.22 -1.11
N THR A 71 -7.92 7.14 -0.28
CA THR A 71 -7.81 6.69 1.11
C THR A 71 -8.42 5.31 1.24
N ALA A 72 -7.69 4.40 1.88
CA ALA A 72 -8.12 3.05 2.14
C ALA A 72 -7.95 2.71 3.63
N THR A 73 -8.67 1.68 4.07
CA THR A 73 -8.32 0.96 5.30
C THR A 73 -7.39 -0.17 4.89
N GLY A 74 -6.16 -0.17 5.39
CA GLY A 74 -5.26 -1.32 5.34
C GLY A 74 -5.53 -2.23 6.54
N ARG A 75 -5.42 -3.54 6.33
CA ARG A 75 -5.47 -4.54 7.40
C ARG A 75 -4.60 -5.72 6.99
N GLY A 76 -3.75 -6.18 7.90
CA GLY A 76 -2.94 -7.39 7.71
C GLY A 76 -3.81 -8.59 7.32
N SER A 77 -3.38 -9.31 6.28
CA SER A 77 -3.99 -10.56 5.85
C SER A 77 -4.01 -11.58 7.00
N ALA A 78 -5.07 -12.39 7.08
CA ALA A 78 -5.17 -13.47 8.08
C ALA A 78 -4.05 -14.52 7.92
N ASP A 79 -3.50 -14.65 6.71
CA ASP A 79 -2.41 -15.56 6.38
C ASP A 79 -1.02 -14.97 6.71
N ASN A 80 -0.95 -13.74 7.23
CA ASN A 80 0.32 -13.12 7.57
C ASN A 80 1.01 -13.86 8.73
N PRO A 81 2.35 -13.92 8.73
CA PRO A 81 3.09 -14.35 9.90
C PRO A 81 2.88 -13.38 11.07
N GLY A 82 2.96 -13.89 12.30
CA GLY A 82 2.64 -13.13 13.53
C GLY A 82 3.52 -11.90 13.81
N ARG A 83 4.56 -11.65 13.01
CA ARG A 83 5.36 -10.42 13.06
C ARG A 83 4.68 -9.22 12.39
N CYS A 84 3.72 -9.47 11.49
CA CYS A 84 2.99 -8.41 10.80
C CYS A 84 1.88 -7.85 11.69
N VAL A 85 1.60 -6.55 11.59
CA VAL A 85 0.53 -5.89 12.35
C VAL A 85 -0.83 -6.23 11.72
N PRO A 86 -1.75 -6.91 12.43
CA PRO A 86 -3.05 -7.29 11.88
C PRO A 86 -4.11 -6.18 12.02
N ASP A 87 -3.80 -5.11 12.77
CA ASP A 87 -4.77 -4.07 13.12
C ASP A 87 -5.14 -3.22 11.89
N PRO A 88 -6.39 -2.76 11.80
CA PRO A 88 -6.79 -1.84 10.75
C PRO A 88 -6.12 -0.47 10.94
N HIS A 89 -5.59 0.07 9.86
CA HIS A 89 -4.95 1.39 9.81
C HIS A 89 -5.37 2.16 8.55
N VAL A 90 -5.01 3.43 8.47
CA VAL A 90 -5.33 4.28 7.31
C VAL A 90 -4.18 4.25 6.32
N VAL A 91 -4.47 3.99 5.05
CA VAL A 91 -3.52 4.07 3.94
C VAL A 91 -3.92 5.20 3.02
N HIS A 92 -2.94 6.01 2.62
CA HIS A 92 -3.12 7.07 1.63
C HIS A 92 -2.26 6.81 0.41
N LEU A 93 -2.86 6.93 -0.76
CA LEU A 93 -2.20 6.87 -2.05
C LEU A 93 -2.37 8.22 -2.75
N ARG A 94 -1.26 8.92 -3.00
CA ARG A 94 -1.26 10.26 -3.62
C ARG A 94 -0.43 10.24 -4.89
N PRO A 95 -0.91 10.77 -6.02
CA PRO A 95 -0.08 10.90 -7.22
C PRO A 95 1.16 11.74 -6.92
N ALA A 96 2.33 11.23 -7.30
CA ALA A 96 3.59 11.95 -7.23
C ALA A 96 3.88 12.68 -8.56
N ALA A 97 4.83 13.61 -8.53
CA ALA A 97 5.38 14.17 -9.76
C ALA A 97 6.03 13.06 -10.61
N GLY A 98 6.03 13.21 -11.93
CA GLY A 98 6.62 12.22 -12.83
C GLY A 98 5.82 10.92 -13.00
N GLY A 99 4.57 10.88 -12.52
CA GLY A 99 3.68 9.72 -12.72
C GLY A 99 3.82 8.61 -11.68
N GLY A 100 4.60 8.83 -10.62
CA GLY A 100 4.71 7.93 -9.47
C GLY A 100 3.52 8.01 -8.50
N LEU A 101 3.62 7.27 -7.42
CA LEU A 101 2.60 7.21 -6.36
C LEU A 101 3.27 7.25 -4.98
N HIS A 102 2.92 8.24 -4.16
CA HIS A 102 3.26 8.24 -2.75
C HIS A 102 2.32 7.31 -2.00
N PHE A 103 2.90 6.34 -1.30
CA PHE A 103 2.24 5.51 -0.31
C PHE A 103 2.61 6.01 1.09
N THR A 104 1.62 6.15 1.96
CA THR A 104 1.82 6.39 3.39
C THR A 104 0.78 5.61 4.19
N SER A 105 1.21 5.03 5.31
CA SER A 105 0.35 4.32 6.26
C SER A 105 0.39 4.99 7.63
N ASP A 106 -0.78 5.25 8.21
CA ASP A 106 -0.95 5.73 9.58
C ASP A 106 -1.04 4.53 10.53
N ASP A 107 0.08 3.81 10.66
CA ASP A 107 0.24 2.65 11.54
C ASP A 107 1.47 2.83 12.44
N PRO A 108 1.32 3.41 13.64
CA PRO A 108 2.43 3.61 14.56
C PRO A 108 3.08 2.31 15.04
N LYS A 109 2.37 1.17 15.03
CA LYS A 109 2.94 -0.13 15.41
C LYS A 109 3.88 -0.66 14.33
N ALA A 110 3.61 -0.32 13.08
CA ALA A 110 4.48 -0.59 11.93
C ALA A 110 5.46 0.57 11.63
N GLY A 111 5.52 1.61 12.47
CA GLY A 111 6.42 2.75 12.28
C GLY A 111 5.95 3.76 11.22
N ASN A 112 4.67 3.84 10.92
CA ASN A 112 4.09 4.73 9.89
C ASN A 112 4.79 4.63 8.52
N PRO A 113 4.76 3.45 7.85
CA PRO A 113 5.49 3.23 6.61
C PRO A 113 5.19 4.22 5.50
N ARG A 114 6.21 4.54 4.69
CA ARG A 114 6.14 5.49 3.56
C ARG A 114 6.96 4.97 2.39
N ALA A 115 6.48 5.17 1.17
CA ALA A 115 7.24 4.83 -0.02
C ALA A 115 6.89 5.74 -1.20
N LEU A 116 7.88 6.06 -2.03
CA LEU A 116 7.64 6.59 -3.38
C LEU A 116 7.68 5.41 -4.35
N LEU A 117 6.58 5.19 -5.05
CA LEU A 117 6.39 4.04 -5.91
C LEU A 117 6.37 4.44 -7.37
N GLU A 118 6.97 3.61 -8.20
CA GLU A 118 6.92 3.70 -9.65
C GLU A 118 5.95 2.65 -10.19
N LYS A 119 5.31 2.97 -11.32
CA LYS A 119 4.40 2.04 -11.96
C LYS A 119 5.20 0.90 -12.56
N THR A 120 4.74 -0.32 -12.35
CA THR A 120 5.36 -1.51 -12.93
C THR A 120 4.50 -2.05 -14.07
N ASP A 121 5.15 -2.58 -15.10
CA ASP A 121 4.48 -3.31 -16.18
C ASP A 121 4.06 -4.73 -15.77
N ARG A 122 4.35 -5.13 -14.52
CA ARG A 122 4.03 -6.45 -14.02
C ARG A 122 2.51 -6.53 -13.78
N PRO A 123 1.79 -7.47 -14.41
CA PRO A 123 0.39 -7.69 -14.08
C PRO A 123 0.25 -8.11 -12.62
N ALA A 124 -0.83 -7.66 -11.96
CA ALA A 124 -1.17 -8.13 -10.62
C ALA A 124 -1.20 -9.66 -10.62
N PRO A 125 -0.59 -10.36 -9.64
CA PRO A 125 -0.64 -11.81 -9.60
C PRO A 125 -2.11 -12.26 -9.53
N THR A 126 -2.56 -12.94 -10.58
CA THR A 126 -3.83 -13.66 -10.58
C THR A 126 -3.67 -14.86 -9.66
N ARG A 127 -4.36 -14.86 -8.51
CA ARG A 127 -4.47 -16.08 -7.69
C ARG A 127 -5.20 -17.15 -8.53
N PRO A 128 -4.72 -18.41 -8.56
CA PRO A 128 -5.46 -19.52 -9.18
C PRO A 128 -6.79 -19.79 -8.48
#